data_AF-A0A1X7HPM1-F1
#
_entry.id   AF-A0A1X7HPM1-F1
#
_cell.length_a   1.000
_cell.length_b   1.000
_cell.length_c   1.000
_cell.angle_alpha   90.00
_cell.angle_beta   90.00
_cell.angle_gamma   90.00
#
_symmetry.space_group_name_H-M   'P 1'
#
loop_
_entity.id
_entity.type
_entity.pdbx_description
1 polymer ?
#
loop_
_entity_poly.entity_id
_entity_poly.type
_entity_poly.pdbx_seq_one_letter_code
_entity_poly.pdbx_strand_id
1 'polypeptide(L)'
;MLYIYGAMLPARILEEVRFWKRQEMEHTEVIKAIVPGLEAPYVKLLDDWAVVFGETEKVADQLLSQVLASPGPLSPQLIAQIELLLRVSIEQSKEFIRHLYMMKSNSAAVRQVPLADTVLLHIIRESEYFIEVLEELSQPGALKRLIDHPDLIPGALKDPVATPFQVEEIEAVIQSVSSPPSKQQPVPIGGHRLPPLPYPYNALEPYIDEKTMRIHHDKHHQSYVDGLNKAETKLEEARKTGNFDLIKHWERELAFNGAGHYLHTLFWTIMNPKGGGAPQGELAQQIKKDFGSFERFKKQFTEAADKVEGGGWAILVWSPRSHRLEILQAEKHQNLSQWDVVPILALDVWEHAYYLKHQNNRKDYIKDWWNVIYWPEAAERFEQAKKLMWQPF
;
A
#
# COMPACT_ATOMS: atom_id res chain seq x y z
N MET A 1 8.25 9.32 12.77
CA MET A 1 7.96 7.86 12.76
C MET A 1 9.22 6.98 12.84
N LEU A 2 10.43 7.54 13.12
CA LEU A 2 11.73 6.85 13.15
C LEU A 2 12.33 6.64 14.56
N TYR A 3 11.69 7.16 15.59
CA TYR A 3 12.27 7.20 16.94
C TYR A 3 11.93 5.99 17.82
N ILE A 4 11.31 4.91 17.32
CA ILE A 4 10.79 3.80 18.18
C ILE A 4 11.66 2.51 18.09
N TYR A 5 12.83 2.54 17.46
CA TYR A 5 13.45 1.31 16.92
C TYR A 5 14.71 0.77 17.63
N GLY A 6 15.23 1.46 18.65
CA GLY A 6 16.38 0.99 19.44
C GLY A 6 17.52 0.42 18.58
N ALA A 7 18.00 -0.78 18.91
CA ALA A 7 19.13 -1.43 18.24
C ALA A 7 18.89 -1.80 16.74
N MET A 8 17.64 -1.80 16.26
CA MET A 8 17.29 -2.19 14.88
C MET A 8 17.17 -1.02 13.90
N LEU A 9 17.40 0.21 14.36
CA LEU A 9 17.38 1.42 13.51
C LEU A 9 18.31 1.30 12.26
N PRO A 10 19.53 0.76 12.35
CA PRO A 10 20.41 0.63 11.17
C PRO A 10 19.83 -0.29 10.08
N ALA A 11 19.19 -1.40 10.46
CA ALA A 11 18.53 -2.29 9.50
C ALA A 11 17.36 -1.58 8.80
N ARG A 12 16.60 -0.75 9.53
CA ARG A 12 15.48 0.01 8.98
C ARG A 12 15.92 1.06 7.97
N ILE A 13 16.99 1.78 8.26
CA ILE A 13 17.58 2.75 7.33
C ILE A 13 17.95 2.06 6.00
N LEU A 14 18.57 0.88 6.08
CA LEU A 14 18.95 0.11 4.89
C LEU A 14 17.74 -0.40 4.10
N GLU A 15 16.67 -0.81 4.79
CA GLU A 15 15.42 -1.20 4.13
C GLU A 15 14.75 -0.03 3.38
N GLU A 16 14.70 1.15 4.00
CA GLU A 16 14.17 2.36 3.37
C GLU A 16 15.02 2.75 2.15
N VAL A 17 16.35 2.81 2.29
CA VAL A 17 17.24 3.09 1.16
C VAL A 17 17.02 2.10 0.02
N ARG A 18 16.95 0.80 0.31
CA ARG A 18 16.69 -0.23 -0.71
C ARG A 18 15.36 -0.02 -1.42
N PHE A 19 14.28 0.19 -0.67
CA PHE A 19 12.95 0.38 -1.22
C PHE A 19 12.91 1.60 -2.16
N TRP A 20 13.43 2.73 -1.69
CA TRP A 20 13.39 3.98 -2.45
C TRP A 20 14.27 3.96 -3.69
N LYS A 21 15.44 3.33 -3.63
CA LYS A 21 16.29 3.19 -4.83
C LYS A 21 15.66 2.30 -5.89
N ARG A 22 14.92 1.27 -5.48
CA ARG A 22 14.13 0.49 -6.44
C ARG A 22 13.02 1.32 -7.09
N GLN A 23 12.28 2.11 -6.32
CA GLN A 23 11.23 2.99 -6.86
C GLN A 23 11.81 4.03 -7.82
N GLU A 24 12.92 4.68 -7.47
CA GLU A 24 13.57 5.65 -8.35
C GLU A 24 14.12 5.00 -9.64
N MET A 25 14.61 3.77 -9.57
CA MET A 25 14.96 2.98 -10.75
C MET A 25 13.73 2.72 -11.63
N GLU A 26 12.61 2.29 -11.06
CA GLU A 26 11.35 2.07 -11.79
C GLU A 26 10.82 3.37 -12.43
N HIS A 27 10.96 4.51 -11.75
CA HIS A 27 10.60 5.82 -12.28
C HIS A 27 11.37 6.17 -13.56
N THR A 28 12.62 5.73 -13.70
CA THR A 28 13.36 5.95 -14.95
C THR A 28 12.69 5.26 -16.14
N GLU A 29 12.14 4.06 -15.95
CA GLU A 29 11.41 3.32 -16.98
C GLU A 29 10.04 3.95 -17.26
N VAL A 30 9.34 4.40 -16.22
CA VAL A 30 8.06 5.09 -16.37
C VAL A 30 8.23 6.35 -17.23
N ILE A 31 9.25 7.16 -16.98
CA ILE A 31 9.50 8.39 -17.75
C ILE A 31 9.77 8.06 -19.23
N LYS A 32 10.59 7.05 -19.52
CA LYS A 32 10.85 6.59 -20.90
C LYS A 32 9.57 6.08 -21.57
N ALA A 33 8.73 5.37 -20.84
CA ALA A 33 7.49 4.79 -21.37
C ALA A 33 6.42 5.84 -21.68
N ILE A 34 6.28 6.87 -20.83
CA ILE A 34 5.28 7.93 -21.05
C ILE A 34 5.74 8.94 -22.10
N VAL A 35 7.06 9.12 -22.29
CA VAL A 35 7.64 10.03 -23.30
C VAL A 35 8.36 9.24 -24.40
N PRO A 36 7.65 8.59 -25.33
CA PRO A 36 8.26 7.70 -26.33
C PRO A 36 9.21 8.41 -27.31
N GLY A 37 9.13 9.75 -27.42
CA GLY A 37 10.02 10.59 -28.22
C GLY A 37 11.09 11.32 -27.43
N LEU A 38 11.39 10.89 -26.20
CA LEU A 38 12.35 11.56 -25.32
C LEU A 38 13.72 11.69 -25.98
N GLU A 39 14.35 12.86 -25.83
CA GLU A 39 15.63 13.14 -26.49
C GLU A 39 16.72 12.18 -25.98
N ALA A 40 17.58 11.70 -26.89
CA ALA A 40 18.62 10.71 -26.58
C ALA A 40 19.50 11.05 -25.36
N PRO A 41 19.90 12.32 -25.11
CA PRO A 41 20.63 12.67 -23.89
C PRO A 41 19.85 12.37 -22.60
N TYR A 42 18.53 12.56 -22.59
CA TYR A 42 17.68 12.28 -21.42
C TYR A 42 17.40 10.78 -21.27
N VAL A 43 17.23 10.05 -22.36
CA VAL A 43 17.15 8.58 -22.32
C VAL A 43 18.41 8.00 -21.69
N LYS A 44 19.58 8.43 -22.18
CA LYS A 44 20.88 8.01 -21.61
C LYS A 44 21.00 8.39 -20.13
N LEU A 45 20.59 9.61 -19.76
CA LEU A 45 20.61 10.06 -18.37
C LEU A 45 19.76 9.16 -17.45
N LEU A 46 18.57 8.75 -17.91
CA LEU A 46 17.69 7.84 -17.18
C LEU A 46 18.28 6.43 -17.07
N ASP A 47 18.89 5.92 -18.14
CA ASP A 47 19.61 4.63 -18.11
C ASP A 47 20.80 4.67 -17.13
N ASP A 48 21.58 5.76 -17.14
CA ASP A 48 22.70 5.96 -16.21
C ASP A 48 22.18 5.99 -14.75
N TRP A 49 21.05 6.66 -14.48
CA TRP A 49 20.41 6.68 -13.15
C TRP A 49 19.89 5.31 -12.72
N ALA A 50 19.28 4.54 -13.62
CA ALA A 50 18.80 3.19 -13.34
C ALA A 50 19.96 2.29 -12.84
N VAL A 51 21.13 2.40 -13.45
CA VAL A 51 22.35 1.70 -13.00
C VAL A 51 22.78 2.18 -11.63
N VAL A 52 22.86 3.50 -11.40
CA VAL A 52 23.26 4.07 -10.11
C VAL A 52 22.34 3.58 -8.98
N PHE A 53 21.03 3.64 -9.20
CA PHE A 53 20.04 3.21 -8.20
C PHE A 53 20.09 1.70 -7.96
N GLY A 54 20.21 0.89 -9.01
CA GLY A 54 20.35 -0.55 -8.88
C GLY A 54 21.61 -0.97 -8.11
N GLU A 55 22.74 -0.27 -8.28
CA GLU A 55 23.95 -0.53 -7.50
C GLU A 55 23.79 -0.09 -6.03
N THR A 56 23.17 1.06 -5.77
CA THR A 56 22.88 1.50 -4.39
C THR A 56 21.93 0.53 -3.68
N GLU A 57 20.90 0.03 -4.38
CA GLU A 57 19.98 -1.00 -3.87
C GLU A 57 20.73 -2.28 -3.48
N LYS A 58 21.63 -2.78 -4.33
CA LYS A 58 22.46 -3.96 -4.04
C LYS A 58 23.35 -3.76 -2.82
N VAL A 59 23.98 -2.59 -2.68
CA VAL A 59 24.82 -2.27 -1.51
C VAL A 59 23.97 -2.21 -0.25
N ALA A 60 22.76 -1.63 -0.31
CA ALA A 60 21.82 -1.63 0.79
C ALA A 60 21.44 -3.05 1.23
N ASP A 61 21.16 -3.94 0.28
CA ASP A 61 20.86 -5.35 0.55
C ASP A 61 22.05 -6.11 1.17
N GLN A 62 23.28 -5.84 0.71
CA GLN A 62 24.49 -6.44 1.27
C GLN A 62 24.74 -5.99 2.70
N LEU A 63 24.63 -4.70 2.98
CA LEU A 63 24.77 -4.16 4.34
C LEU A 63 23.64 -4.65 5.25
N LEU A 64 22.42 -4.76 4.72
CA LEU A 64 21.28 -5.26 5.49
C LEU A 64 21.53 -6.70 5.91
N SER A 65 22.03 -7.53 4.98
CA SER A 65 22.40 -8.91 5.28
C SER A 65 23.50 -9.01 6.36
N GLN A 66 24.49 -8.11 6.35
CA GLN A 66 25.53 -8.05 7.39
C GLN A 66 25.00 -7.61 8.76
N VAL A 67 24.09 -6.62 8.78
CA VAL A 67 23.43 -6.15 10.01
C VAL A 67 22.60 -7.27 10.63
N LEU A 68 21.80 -7.98 9.81
CA LEU A 68 20.95 -9.07 10.29
C LEU A 68 21.75 -10.29 10.76
N ALA A 69 22.92 -10.55 10.17
CA ALA A 69 23.79 -11.66 10.56
C ALA A 69 24.63 -11.37 11.83
N SER A 70 24.59 -10.16 12.38
CA SER A 70 25.41 -9.75 13.53
C SER A 70 24.71 -10.04 14.86
N PRO A 71 25.19 -10.98 15.70
CA PRO A 71 24.52 -11.41 16.93
C PRO A 71 24.69 -10.43 18.12
N GLY A 72 25.21 -9.22 17.90
CA GLY A 72 25.55 -8.25 18.94
C GLY A 72 25.67 -6.82 18.39
N PRO A 73 26.18 -5.86 19.19
CA PRO A 73 26.32 -4.47 18.76
C PRO A 73 27.11 -4.35 17.46
N LEU A 74 26.60 -3.53 16.53
CA LEU A 74 27.25 -3.34 15.23
C LEU A 74 28.64 -2.73 15.41
N SER A 75 29.58 -3.18 14.58
CA SER A 75 30.93 -2.60 14.58
C SER A 75 30.87 -1.12 14.16
N PRO A 76 31.76 -0.27 14.70
CA PRO A 76 31.86 1.13 14.26
C PRO A 76 32.06 1.27 12.75
N GLN A 77 32.74 0.33 12.12
CA GLN A 77 32.96 0.28 10.68
C GLN A 77 31.65 0.05 9.91
N LEU A 78 30.81 -0.89 10.38
CA LEU A 78 29.52 -1.17 9.75
C LEU A 78 28.55 0.01 9.93
N ILE A 79 28.52 0.64 11.10
CA ILE A 79 27.73 1.86 11.33
C ILE A 79 28.15 2.98 10.37
N ALA A 80 29.46 3.19 10.20
CA ALA A 80 29.98 4.22 9.28
C ALA A 80 29.63 3.92 7.81
N GLN A 81 29.59 2.64 7.40
CA GLN A 81 29.16 2.25 6.05
C GLN A 81 27.67 2.55 5.83
N ILE A 82 26.83 2.33 6.83
CA ILE A 82 25.38 2.63 6.77
C ILE A 82 25.15 4.15 6.69
N GLU A 83 25.83 4.93 7.53
CA GLU A 83 25.75 6.40 7.48
C GLU A 83 26.24 6.94 6.11
N LEU A 84 27.31 6.35 5.55
CA LEU A 84 27.80 6.72 4.23
C LEU A 84 26.78 6.40 3.14
N LEU A 85 26.22 5.19 3.13
CA LEU A 85 25.21 4.78 2.14
C LEU A 85 23.97 5.68 2.22
N LEU A 86 23.51 5.99 3.44
CA LEU A 86 22.36 6.86 3.64
C LEU A 86 22.58 8.25 3.03
N ARG A 87 23.74 8.87 3.31
CA ARG A 87 24.09 10.18 2.75
C ARG A 87 24.21 10.12 1.22
N VAL A 88 24.89 9.11 0.68
CA VAL A 88 25.03 8.92 -0.78
C VAL A 88 23.65 8.76 -1.43
N SER A 89 22.78 7.99 -0.81
CA SER A 89 21.40 7.76 -1.25
C SER A 89 20.60 9.06 -1.32
N ILE A 90 20.69 9.92 -0.30
CA ILE A 90 20.02 11.22 -0.28
C ILE A 90 20.55 12.13 -1.39
N GLU A 91 21.88 12.23 -1.55
CA GLU A 91 22.48 13.08 -2.59
C GLU A 91 22.12 12.58 -4.00
N GLN A 92 22.04 11.26 -4.21
CA GLN A 92 21.54 10.69 -5.46
C GLN A 92 20.10 11.13 -5.76
N SER A 93 19.20 11.08 -4.76
CA SER A 93 17.81 11.53 -4.93
C SER A 93 17.72 13.02 -5.22
N LYS A 94 18.52 13.87 -4.56
CA LYS A 94 18.61 15.31 -4.83
C LYS A 94 19.07 15.59 -6.27
N GLU A 95 20.11 14.92 -6.74
CA GLU A 95 20.61 15.08 -8.11
C GLU A 95 19.66 14.51 -9.16
N PHE A 96 18.96 13.43 -8.85
CA PHE A 96 17.90 12.90 -9.70
C PHE A 96 16.76 13.91 -9.84
N ILE A 97 16.23 14.44 -8.74
CA ILE A 97 15.23 15.52 -8.72
C ILE A 97 15.69 16.71 -9.57
N ARG A 98 16.94 17.17 -9.39
CA ARG A 98 17.52 18.27 -10.19
C ARG A 98 17.46 17.97 -11.68
N HIS A 99 17.82 16.74 -12.09
CA HIS A 99 17.74 16.31 -13.47
C HIS A 99 16.30 16.20 -13.99
N LEU A 100 15.35 15.76 -13.17
CA LEU A 100 13.93 15.74 -13.54
C LEU A 100 13.39 17.16 -13.76
N TYR A 101 13.74 18.13 -12.92
CA TYR A 101 13.40 19.54 -13.14
C TYR A 101 14.04 20.11 -14.42
N MET A 102 15.29 19.73 -14.72
CA MET A 102 15.94 20.11 -15.99
C MET A 102 15.23 19.50 -17.19
N MET A 103 14.85 18.22 -17.12
CA MET A 103 14.13 17.53 -18.18
C MET A 103 12.76 18.18 -18.41
N LYS A 104 12.00 18.40 -17.33
CA LYS A 104 10.71 19.12 -17.34
C LYS A 104 10.83 20.49 -18.01
N SER A 105 11.88 21.25 -17.69
CA SER A 105 12.05 22.62 -18.17
C SER A 105 12.56 22.69 -19.62
N ASN A 106 13.37 21.73 -20.08
CA ASN A 106 14.14 21.86 -21.31
C ASN A 106 13.79 20.84 -22.40
N SER A 107 13.20 19.68 -22.06
CA SER A 107 12.80 18.69 -23.06
C SER A 107 11.60 19.18 -23.86
N ALA A 108 11.77 19.26 -25.18
CA ALA A 108 10.66 19.53 -26.10
C ALA A 108 9.70 18.33 -26.14
N ALA A 109 10.23 17.12 -26.05
CA ALA A 109 9.43 15.89 -26.03
C ALA A 109 8.49 15.83 -24.81
N VAL A 110 9.00 16.16 -23.61
CA VAL A 110 8.19 16.23 -22.38
C VAL A 110 7.05 17.24 -22.52
N ARG A 111 7.31 18.43 -23.08
CA ARG A 111 6.26 19.45 -23.27
C ARG A 111 5.17 19.05 -24.26
N GLN A 112 5.49 18.16 -25.21
CA GLN A 112 4.55 17.69 -26.23
C GLN A 112 3.68 16.54 -25.75
N VAL A 113 4.08 15.84 -24.69
CA VAL A 113 3.33 14.72 -24.13
C VAL A 113 2.37 15.23 -23.06
N PRO A 114 1.05 15.10 -23.25
CA PRO A 114 0.09 15.38 -22.20
C PRO A 114 0.42 14.54 -20.96
N LEU A 115 0.45 15.20 -19.79
CA LEU A 115 0.70 14.60 -18.47
C LEU A 115 2.14 14.24 -18.12
N ALA A 116 3.10 14.37 -19.05
CA ALA A 116 4.50 14.10 -18.72
C ALA A 116 5.04 15.07 -17.65
N ASP A 117 4.64 16.34 -17.72
CA ASP A 117 4.95 17.35 -16.70
C ASP A 117 4.47 16.93 -15.31
N THR A 118 3.26 16.38 -15.24
CA THR A 118 2.61 16.02 -14.00
C THR A 118 3.17 14.73 -13.40
N VAL A 119 3.47 13.74 -14.24
CA VAL A 119 4.13 12.51 -13.78
C VAL A 119 5.53 12.81 -13.25
N LEU A 120 6.29 13.68 -13.92
CA LEU A 120 7.59 14.12 -13.42
C LEU A 120 7.47 14.83 -12.06
N LEU A 121 6.47 15.68 -11.86
CA LEU A 121 6.21 16.33 -10.56
C LEU A 121 5.80 15.34 -9.47
N HIS A 122 5.05 14.29 -9.80
CA HIS A 122 4.71 13.23 -8.85
C HIS A 122 5.97 12.46 -8.43
N ILE A 123 6.78 12.01 -9.38
CA ILE A 123 8.07 11.33 -9.11
C ILE A 123 8.98 12.21 -8.25
N ILE A 124 9.05 13.51 -8.53
CA ILE A 124 9.83 14.46 -7.73
C ILE A 124 9.33 14.49 -6.27
N ARG A 125 8.02 14.63 -6.04
CA ARG A 125 7.44 14.69 -4.69
C ARG A 125 7.69 13.42 -3.89
N GLU A 126 7.67 12.25 -4.55
CA GLU A 126 7.99 10.98 -3.89
C GLU A 126 9.46 10.90 -3.47
N SER A 127 10.39 11.34 -4.33
CA SER A 127 11.81 11.45 -3.95
C SER A 127 12.07 12.53 -2.88
N GLU A 128 11.31 13.63 -2.88
CA GLU A 128 11.38 14.67 -1.82
C GLU A 128 10.92 14.11 -0.47
N TYR A 129 9.82 13.35 -0.45
CA TYR A 129 9.35 12.67 0.76
C TYR A 129 10.40 11.72 1.35
N PHE A 130 11.06 10.93 0.50
CA PHE A 130 12.17 10.08 0.92
C PHE A 130 13.29 10.87 1.63
N ILE A 131 13.70 11.99 1.03
CA ILE A 131 14.75 12.86 1.58
C ILE A 131 14.31 13.38 2.95
N GLU A 132 13.12 13.96 3.06
CA GLU A 132 12.60 14.52 4.32
C GLU A 132 12.55 13.47 5.44
N VAL A 133 12.16 12.24 5.11
CA VAL A 133 12.09 11.15 6.09
C VAL A 133 13.47 10.80 6.66
N LEU A 134 14.54 10.85 5.86
CA LEU A 134 15.85 10.34 6.29
C LEU A 134 16.94 11.41 6.50
N GLU A 135 16.68 12.68 6.17
CA GLU A 135 17.69 13.74 6.25
C GLU A 135 18.16 13.99 7.69
N GLU A 136 17.27 13.89 8.69
CA GLU A 136 17.63 13.99 10.11
C GLU A 136 18.64 12.91 10.56
N LEU A 137 18.57 11.72 9.95
CA LEU A 137 19.42 10.57 10.26
C LEU A 137 20.75 10.57 9.50
N SER A 138 20.88 11.44 8.49
CA SER A 138 22.03 11.47 7.57
C SER A 138 23.24 12.24 8.12
N GLN A 139 23.08 12.95 9.23
CA GLN A 139 24.16 13.72 9.85
C GLN A 139 25.24 12.79 10.43
N PRO A 140 26.54 13.08 10.26
CA PRO A 140 27.62 12.23 10.77
C PRO A 140 27.45 11.94 12.27
N GLY A 141 27.49 10.66 12.64
CA GLY A 141 27.33 10.20 14.02
C GLY A 141 25.93 10.40 14.60
N ALA A 142 24.91 10.74 13.81
CA ALA A 142 23.52 10.76 14.26
C ALA A 142 23.02 9.35 14.59
N LEU A 143 23.34 8.38 13.72
CA LEU A 143 22.96 6.98 13.93
C LEU A 143 23.67 6.41 15.15
N LYS A 144 24.98 6.66 15.28
CA LYS A 144 25.74 6.26 16.46
C LYS A 144 25.18 6.84 17.76
N ARG A 145 24.84 8.13 17.80
CA ARG A 145 24.24 8.77 18.98
C ARG A 145 22.90 8.15 19.38
N LEU A 146 22.06 7.79 18.41
CA LEU A 146 20.79 7.12 18.64
C LEU A 146 20.95 5.68 19.14
N ILE A 147 21.99 4.98 18.70
CA ILE A 147 22.35 3.63 19.19
C ILE A 147 22.89 3.70 20.62
N ASP A 148 23.78 4.65 20.92
CA ASP A 148 24.44 4.78 22.22
C ASP A 148 23.51 5.34 23.33
N HIS A 149 22.48 6.10 22.95
CA HIS A 149 21.55 6.76 23.88
C HIS A 149 20.07 6.59 23.45
N PRO A 150 19.51 5.38 23.57
CA PRO A 150 18.11 5.10 23.20
C PRO A 150 17.09 5.84 24.08
N ASP A 151 17.46 6.31 25.27
CA ASP A 151 16.58 7.05 26.19
C ASP A 151 16.25 8.49 25.74
N LEU A 152 16.91 8.99 24.69
CA LEU A 152 16.58 10.27 24.06
C LEU A 152 15.31 10.18 23.18
N ILE A 153 14.65 9.02 23.15
CA ILE A 153 13.38 8.75 22.50
C ILE A 153 12.23 9.16 23.45
N PRO A 154 11.37 10.13 23.10
CA PRO A 154 10.16 10.40 23.88
C PRO A 154 9.17 9.24 23.74
N GLY A 155 8.89 8.52 24.85
CA GLY A 155 7.69 7.68 24.98
C GLY A 155 7.85 6.14 24.96
N ALA A 156 8.87 5.55 25.57
CA ALA A 156 8.97 4.09 25.71
C ALA A 156 8.25 3.58 26.99
N LEU A 157 7.21 2.75 26.82
CA LEU A 157 6.57 1.98 27.90
C LEU A 157 7.18 0.57 27.98
N LYS A 158 7.24 0.03 29.21
CA LYS A 158 7.84 -1.28 29.57
C LYS A 158 6.85 -2.44 29.41
N ASP A 159 7.34 -3.58 28.94
CA ASP A 159 6.60 -4.84 28.73
C ASP A 159 6.19 -5.57 30.03
N PRO A 160 5.13 -6.39 30.00
CA PRO A 160 4.96 -7.50 30.95
C PRO A 160 4.97 -8.90 30.28
N VAL A 161 5.37 -9.86 31.13
CA VAL A 161 5.72 -11.28 30.90
C VAL A 161 4.51 -12.17 30.56
N ALA A 162 4.71 -13.17 29.70
CA ALA A 162 3.73 -14.21 29.37
C ALA A 162 4.06 -15.58 30.01
N THR A 163 3.02 -16.33 30.38
CA THR A 163 3.06 -17.79 30.67
C THR A 163 1.94 -18.51 29.90
N PRO A 164 2.06 -19.83 29.61
CA PRO A 164 1.36 -20.48 28.50
C PRO A 164 0.12 -21.29 28.92
N PHE A 165 -0.83 -21.47 27.99
CA PHE A 165 -1.96 -22.40 28.09
C PHE A 165 -1.94 -23.43 26.95
N GLN A 166 -2.27 -24.69 27.28
CA GLN A 166 -2.36 -25.86 26.39
C GLN A 166 -3.80 -26.07 25.92
N VAL A 167 -3.99 -26.55 24.68
CA VAL A 167 -5.30 -26.72 24.02
C VAL A 167 -5.46 -28.16 23.55
N GLU A 168 -6.23 -28.97 24.30
CA GLU A 168 -6.58 -30.35 23.92
C GLU A 168 -8.09 -30.66 24.06
N GLU A 169 -8.96 -29.66 24.21
CA GLU A 169 -10.40 -29.89 24.46
C GLU A 169 -11.38 -29.23 23.46
N ILE A 170 -10.96 -28.88 22.24
CA ILE A 170 -11.85 -28.22 21.24
C ILE A 170 -12.26 -29.14 20.06
N GLU A 171 -11.66 -30.32 19.91
CA GLU A 171 -11.89 -31.15 18.72
C GLU A 171 -13.23 -31.92 18.68
N ALA A 172 -14.00 -31.97 19.77
CA ALA A 172 -15.18 -32.85 19.86
C ALA A 172 -16.52 -32.21 19.45
N VAL A 173 -16.61 -30.89 19.20
CA VAL A 173 -17.91 -30.20 19.02
C VAL A 173 -18.22 -29.83 17.56
N ILE A 174 -17.27 -29.93 16.63
CA ILE A 174 -17.40 -29.41 15.25
C ILE A 174 -17.96 -30.44 14.24
N GLN A 175 -18.08 -31.73 14.61
CA GLN A 175 -18.41 -32.79 13.64
C GLN A 175 -19.89 -32.98 13.26
N SER A 176 -20.81 -32.17 13.75
CA SER A 176 -22.22 -32.27 13.33
C SER A 176 -22.88 -30.90 13.34
N VAL A 177 -23.01 -30.24 12.19
CA VAL A 177 -24.29 -29.90 11.52
C VAL A 177 -23.98 -29.22 10.17
N SER A 178 -24.66 -29.65 9.11
CA SER A 178 -25.01 -28.91 7.87
C SER A 178 -23.93 -28.50 6.86
N SER A 179 -23.99 -29.08 5.66
CA SER A 179 -23.20 -28.67 4.48
C SER A 179 -23.89 -27.56 3.66
N PRO A 180 -23.17 -26.46 3.35
CA PRO A 180 -23.24 -25.75 2.05
C PRO A 180 -21.85 -25.15 1.65
N PRO A 181 -21.77 -24.18 0.71
CA PRO A 181 -21.64 -24.30 -0.76
C PRO A 181 -20.28 -24.92 -1.20
N SER A 182 -19.99 -25.06 -2.51
CA SER A 182 -18.77 -25.75 -3.00
C SER A 182 -17.54 -25.31 -2.20
N LYS A 183 -16.87 -26.26 -1.52
CA LYS A 183 -15.72 -25.97 -0.64
C LYS A 183 -14.67 -25.20 -1.43
N GLN A 184 -14.69 -23.87 -1.33
CA GLN A 184 -13.59 -23.03 -1.79
C GLN A 184 -12.39 -23.47 -0.97
N GLN A 185 -11.39 -24.04 -1.64
CA GLN A 185 -10.19 -24.47 -0.94
C GLN A 185 -9.48 -23.22 -0.42
N PRO A 186 -8.93 -23.26 0.80
CA PRO A 186 -8.05 -22.21 1.28
C PRO A 186 -6.93 -21.94 0.27
N VAL A 187 -6.57 -20.68 0.08
CA VAL A 187 -5.40 -20.32 -0.71
C VAL A 187 -4.15 -20.81 0.05
N PRO A 188 -3.28 -21.64 -0.55
CA PRO A 188 -2.06 -22.06 0.11
C PRO A 188 -1.12 -20.87 0.29
N ILE A 189 -0.20 -20.97 1.26
CA ILE A 189 0.86 -19.97 1.50
C ILE A 189 1.59 -19.66 0.19
N GLY A 190 1.66 -18.39 -0.18
CA GLY A 190 2.31 -17.97 -1.42
C GLY A 190 1.51 -18.29 -2.70
N GLY A 191 0.25 -18.69 -2.57
CA GLY A 191 -0.60 -19.18 -3.66
C GLY A 191 -1.65 -18.20 -4.17
N HIS A 192 -1.63 -16.94 -3.74
CA HIS A 192 -2.55 -15.91 -4.21
C HIS A 192 -2.32 -15.61 -5.70
N ARG A 193 -3.39 -15.21 -6.39
CA ARG A 193 -3.35 -14.88 -7.81
C ARG A 193 -4.11 -13.60 -8.08
N LEU A 194 -3.68 -12.85 -9.08
CA LEU A 194 -4.41 -11.71 -9.60
C LEU A 194 -5.75 -12.21 -10.19
N PRO A 195 -6.91 -11.83 -9.61
CA PRO A 195 -8.21 -12.21 -10.17
C PRO A 195 -8.41 -11.48 -11.51
N PRO A 196 -9.02 -12.11 -12.53
CA PRO A 196 -9.36 -11.39 -13.74
C PRO A 196 -10.42 -10.31 -13.45
N LEU A 197 -10.39 -9.21 -14.21
CA LEU A 197 -11.48 -8.23 -14.17
C LEU A 197 -12.80 -8.89 -14.63
N PRO A 198 -13.95 -8.57 -14.00
CA PRO A 198 -15.25 -9.11 -14.39
C PRO A 198 -15.83 -8.43 -15.64
N TYR A 199 -15.11 -7.47 -16.24
CA TYR A 199 -15.46 -6.73 -17.44
C TYR A 199 -14.19 -6.31 -18.21
N PRO A 200 -14.30 -5.96 -19.51
CA PRO A 200 -13.18 -5.40 -20.28
C PRO A 200 -12.62 -4.10 -19.66
N TYR A 201 -11.33 -3.82 -19.87
CA TYR A 201 -10.66 -2.63 -19.29
C TYR A 201 -11.33 -1.29 -19.63
N ASN A 202 -11.94 -1.17 -20.81
CA ASN A 202 -12.62 0.06 -21.26
C ASN A 202 -14.11 0.10 -20.87
N ALA A 203 -14.62 -0.89 -20.14
CA ALA A 203 -16.05 -1.01 -19.86
C ALA A 203 -16.60 0.11 -18.96
N LEU A 204 -15.74 0.77 -18.17
CA LEU A 204 -16.14 1.82 -17.24
C LEU A 204 -16.05 3.23 -17.84
N GLU A 205 -15.74 3.34 -19.13
CA GLU A 205 -15.82 4.63 -19.83
C GLU A 205 -17.28 5.12 -19.93
N PRO A 206 -17.52 6.44 -19.88
CA PRO A 206 -16.55 7.52 -19.83
C PRO A 206 -16.22 7.96 -18.40
N TYR A 207 -16.36 7.10 -17.38
CA TYR A 207 -16.14 7.47 -15.97
C TYR A 207 -14.72 7.14 -15.50
N ILE A 208 -14.23 5.94 -15.80
CA ILE A 208 -12.83 5.54 -15.54
C ILE A 208 -12.25 5.06 -16.88
N ASP A 209 -11.10 5.62 -17.30
CA ASP A 209 -10.50 5.33 -18.61
C ASP A 209 -9.79 3.97 -18.64
N GLU A 210 -9.71 3.38 -19.84
CA GLU A 210 -9.06 2.09 -20.07
C GLU A 210 -7.60 2.05 -19.59
N LYS A 211 -6.85 3.15 -19.81
CA LYS A 211 -5.42 3.22 -19.49
C LYS A 211 -5.20 3.10 -17.98
N THR A 212 -5.99 3.84 -17.19
CA THR A 212 -6.02 3.71 -15.73
C THR A 212 -6.36 2.27 -15.33
N MET A 213 -7.46 1.70 -15.84
CA MET A 213 -7.88 0.33 -15.48
C MET A 213 -6.79 -0.71 -15.76
N ARG A 214 -6.09 -0.60 -16.90
CA ARG A 214 -5.02 -1.53 -17.29
C ARG A 214 -3.83 -1.45 -16.35
N ILE A 215 -3.36 -0.25 -16.04
CA ILE A 215 -2.20 -0.07 -15.14
C ILE A 215 -2.56 -0.45 -13.70
N HIS A 216 -3.74 -0.04 -13.24
CA HIS A 216 -4.23 -0.30 -11.88
C HIS A 216 -4.39 -1.80 -11.61
N HIS A 217 -4.89 -2.56 -12.57
CA HIS A 217 -5.01 -4.02 -12.45
C HIS A 217 -3.70 -4.77 -12.74
N ASP A 218 -3.09 -4.56 -13.91
CA ASP A 218 -1.98 -5.40 -14.38
C ASP A 218 -0.64 -5.07 -13.70
N LYS A 219 -0.51 -3.88 -13.11
CA LYS A 219 0.72 -3.43 -12.43
C LYS A 219 0.50 -3.30 -10.93
N HIS A 220 -0.36 -2.40 -10.49
CA HIS A 220 -0.52 -2.13 -9.04
C HIS A 220 -1.09 -3.34 -8.31
N HIS A 221 -2.24 -3.89 -8.76
CA HIS A 221 -2.81 -5.06 -8.10
C HIS A 221 -1.91 -6.30 -8.19
N GLN A 222 -1.26 -6.54 -9.34
CA GLN A 222 -0.28 -7.62 -9.49
C GLN A 222 0.86 -7.50 -8.47
N SER A 223 1.39 -6.29 -8.23
CA SER A 223 2.47 -6.09 -7.27
C SER A 223 2.07 -6.46 -5.83
N TYR A 224 0.82 -6.18 -5.43
CA TYR A 224 0.31 -6.59 -4.11
C TYR A 224 0.15 -8.11 -4.01
N VAL A 225 -0.28 -8.79 -5.07
CA VAL A 225 -0.35 -10.26 -5.10
C VAL A 225 1.04 -10.86 -4.89
N ASP A 226 2.03 -10.37 -5.64
CA ASP A 226 3.40 -10.87 -5.57
C ASP A 226 4.04 -10.58 -4.21
N GLY A 227 3.81 -9.38 -3.66
CA GLY A 227 4.27 -8.97 -2.34
C GLY A 227 3.66 -9.80 -1.21
N LEU A 228 2.35 -10.08 -1.28
CA LEU A 228 1.64 -10.92 -0.31
C LEU A 228 2.20 -12.34 -0.33
N ASN A 229 2.34 -12.93 -1.54
CA ASN A 229 2.88 -14.27 -1.69
C ASN A 229 4.30 -14.41 -1.12
N LYS A 230 5.13 -13.39 -1.38
CA LYS A 230 6.50 -13.33 -0.85
C LYS A 230 6.51 -13.22 0.68
N ALA A 231 5.68 -12.35 1.25
CA ALA A 231 5.59 -12.18 2.70
C ALA A 231 5.17 -13.48 3.39
N GLU A 232 4.13 -14.16 2.88
CA GLU A 232 3.66 -15.43 3.44
C GLU A 232 4.73 -16.53 3.40
N THR A 233 5.44 -16.66 2.27
CA THR A 233 6.50 -17.66 2.11
C THR A 233 7.67 -17.37 3.05
N LYS A 234 8.03 -16.10 3.23
CA LYS A 234 9.12 -15.69 4.14
C LYS A 234 8.75 -15.89 5.61
N LEU A 235 7.49 -15.66 5.97
CA LEU A 235 6.99 -16.00 7.31
C LEU A 235 6.95 -17.51 7.54
N GLU A 236 6.63 -18.30 6.52
CA GLU A 236 6.70 -19.77 6.61
C GLU A 236 8.15 -20.26 6.80
N GLU A 237 9.10 -19.71 6.06
CA GLU A 237 10.53 -19.97 6.21
C GLU A 237 11.03 -19.60 7.62
N ALA A 238 10.62 -18.44 8.14
CA ALA A 238 10.93 -18.00 9.50
C ALA A 238 10.44 -19.01 10.55
N ARG A 239 9.20 -19.51 10.41
CA ARG A 239 8.67 -20.57 11.29
C ARG A 239 9.43 -21.88 11.19
N LYS A 240 9.85 -22.29 9.98
CA LYS A 240 10.61 -23.53 9.74
C LYS A 240 12.03 -23.48 10.29
N THR A 241 12.68 -22.33 10.17
CA THR A 241 14.09 -22.14 10.55
C THR A 241 14.26 -21.65 11.98
N GLY A 242 13.24 -21.05 12.58
CA GLY A 242 13.31 -20.37 13.87
C GLY A 242 13.99 -18.99 13.80
N ASN A 243 14.35 -18.49 12.61
CA ASN A 243 14.89 -17.14 12.44
C ASN A 243 13.75 -16.13 12.26
N PHE A 244 13.62 -15.22 13.22
CA PHE A 244 12.60 -14.17 13.24
C PHE A 244 13.20 -12.76 13.14
N ASP A 245 14.45 -12.60 12.70
CA ASP A 245 15.15 -11.30 12.67
C ASP A 245 14.40 -10.25 11.83
N LEU A 246 13.70 -10.71 10.79
CA LEU A 246 12.88 -9.89 9.89
C LEU A 246 11.37 -9.96 10.16
N ILE A 247 10.92 -10.50 11.31
CA ILE A 247 9.48 -10.71 11.56
C ILE A 247 8.68 -9.42 11.40
N LYS A 248 9.16 -8.30 11.95
CA LYS A 248 8.47 -7.00 11.83
C LYS A 248 8.38 -6.51 10.38
N HIS A 249 9.39 -6.81 9.54
CA HIS A 249 9.35 -6.48 8.11
C HIS A 249 8.28 -7.32 7.41
N TRP A 250 8.34 -8.64 7.55
CA TRP A 250 7.43 -9.53 6.84
C TRP A 250 5.98 -9.43 7.30
N GLU A 251 5.73 -9.15 8.58
CA GLU A 251 4.37 -8.86 9.07
C GLU A 251 3.83 -7.52 8.53
N ARG A 252 4.68 -6.50 8.37
CA ARG A 252 4.29 -5.24 7.71
C ARG A 252 3.97 -5.47 6.23
N GLU A 253 4.81 -6.21 5.53
CA GLU A 253 4.59 -6.55 4.11
C GLU A 253 3.35 -7.42 3.93
N LEU A 254 3.10 -8.36 4.85
CA LEU A 254 1.88 -9.16 4.88
C LEU A 254 0.64 -8.26 5.00
N ALA A 255 0.66 -7.31 5.94
CA ALA A 255 -0.45 -6.39 6.15
C ALA A 255 -0.68 -5.44 4.96
N PHE A 256 0.39 -4.79 4.46
CA PHE A 256 0.30 -3.84 3.35
C PHE A 256 -0.15 -4.50 2.05
N ASN A 257 0.54 -5.58 1.63
CA ASN A 257 0.23 -6.26 0.39
C ASN A 257 -1.06 -7.09 0.48
N GLY A 258 -1.35 -7.68 1.65
CA GLY A 258 -2.60 -8.38 1.92
C GLY A 258 -3.81 -7.45 1.81
N ALA A 259 -3.78 -6.32 2.52
CA ALA A 259 -4.86 -5.33 2.41
C ALA A 259 -4.96 -4.75 1.00
N GLY A 260 -3.83 -4.49 0.33
CA GLY A 260 -3.77 -4.05 -1.06
C GLY A 260 -4.48 -5.03 -2.00
N HIS A 261 -4.13 -6.32 -1.93
CA HIS A 261 -4.75 -7.37 -2.74
C HIS A 261 -6.27 -7.50 -2.48
N TYR A 262 -6.68 -7.54 -1.21
CA TYR A 262 -8.09 -7.76 -0.87
C TYR A 262 -8.98 -6.56 -1.19
N LEU A 263 -8.50 -5.33 -0.95
CA LEU A 263 -9.26 -4.13 -1.28
C LEU A 263 -9.40 -3.94 -2.80
N HIS A 264 -8.35 -4.20 -3.58
CA HIS A 264 -8.46 -4.16 -5.04
C HIS A 264 -9.36 -5.26 -5.60
N THR A 265 -9.27 -6.48 -5.05
CA THR A 265 -10.17 -7.57 -5.43
C THR A 265 -11.64 -7.17 -5.24
N LEU A 266 -11.97 -6.52 -4.13
CA LEU A 266 -13.29 -5.94 -3.91
C LEU A 266 -13.61 -4.81 -4.89
N PHE A 267 -12.67 -3.88 -5.08
CA PHE A 267 -12.84 -2.69 -5.92
C PHE A 267 -13.28 -3.05 -7.34
N TRP A 268 -12.73 -4.13 -7.91
CA TRP A 268 -13.11 -4.60 -9.24
C TRP A 268 -14.54 -5.12 -9.31
N THR A 269 -15.00 -5.88 -8.32
CA THR A 269 -16.33 -6.52 -8.35
C THR A 269 -17.45 -5.54 -8.02
N ILE A 270 -17.18 -4.51 -7.23
CA ILE A 270 -18.17 -3.48 -6.88
C ILE A 270 -18.36 -2.41 -7.96
N MET A 271 -17.73 -2.55 -9.13
CA MET A 271 -17.94 -1.68 -10.29
C MET A 271 -18.54 -2.45 -11.47
N ASN A 272 -19.29 -1.79 -12.35
CA ASN A 272 -19.87 -2.40 -13.55
C ASN A 272 -20.22 -1.33 -14.61
N PRO A 273 -20.13 -1.64 -15.93
CA PRO A 273 -20.60 -0.76 -17.01
C PRO A 273 -22.07 -0.33 -16.89
N LYS A 274 -22.91 -1.14 -16.23
CA LYS A 274 -24.33 -0.86 -15.97
C LYS A 274 -24.58 -0.44 -14.51
N GLY A 275 -23.54 0.05 -13.84
CA GLY A 275 -23.61 0.51 -12.46
C GLY A 275 -24.33 1.84 -12.30
N GLY A 276 -24.14 2.45 -11.12
CA GLY A 276 -24.75 3.71 -10.74
C GLY A 276 -26.10 3.53 -10.05
N GLY A 277 -26.84 4.64 -9.92
CA GLY A 277 -28.11 4.66 -9.18
C GLY A 277 -27.93 4.51 -7.66
N ALA A 278 -28.86 3.82 -7.02
CA ALA A 278 -28.92 3.63 -5.57
C ALA A 278 -29.14 2.14 -5.22
N PRO A 279 -28.70 1.68 -4.03
CA PRO A 279 -28.97 0.33 -3.59
C PRO A 279 -30.48 0.11 -3.42
N GLN A 280 -30.88 -1.16 -3.49
CA GLN A 280 -32.25 -1.61 -3.25
C GLN A 280 -32.26 -2.68 -2.15
N GLY A 281 -33.46 -3.12 -1.76
CA GLY A 281 -33.63 -4.22 -0.81
C GLY A 281 -33.04 -3.92 0.57
N GLU A 282 -32.48 -4.94 1.21
CA GLU A 282 -31.99 -4.87 2.59
C GLU A 282 -30.83 -3.91 2.78
N LEU A 283 -29.89 -3.85 1.83
CA LEU A 283 -28.78 -2.89 1.89
C LEU A 283 -29.30 -1.44 1.91
N ALA A 284 -30.30 -1.11 1.11
CA ALA A 284 -30.90 0.23 1.11
C ALA A 284 -31.58 0.56 2.44
N GLN A 285 -32.27 -0.43 3.03
CA GLN A 285 -32.91 -0.28 4.34
C GLN A 285 -31.87 -0.09 5.44
N GLN A 286 -30.79 -0.86 5.43
CA GLN A 286 -29.71 -0.74 6.39
C GLN A 286 -28.98 0.61 6.27
N ILE A 287 -28.69 1.07 5.05
CA ILE A 287 -28.12 2.40 4.82
C ILE A 287 -29.05 3.50 5.37
N LYS A 288 -30.36 3.39 5.12
CA LYS A 288 -31.34 4.33 5.67
C LYS A 288 -31.37 4.28 7.21
N LYS A 289 -31.25 3.10 7.81
CA LYS A 289 -31.24 2.92 9.27
C LYS A 289 -30.01 3.60 9.89
N ASP A 290 -28.82 3.39 9.33
CA ASP A 290 -27.57 3.79 9.96
C ASP A 290 -27.14 5.23 9.62
N PHE A 291 -27.45 5.70 8.41
CA PHE A 291 -27.08 7.04 7.93
C PHE A 291 -28.29 7.99 7.81
N GLY A 292 -29.49 7.51 8.07
CA GLY A 292 -30.76 8.25 7.96
C GLY A 292 -31.33 8.34 6.54
N SER A 293 -30.49 8.42 5.51
CA SER A 293 -30.90 8.33 4.10
C SER A 293 -29.72 7.99 3.19
N PHE A 294 -30.02 7.53 1.97
CA PHE A 294 -28.99 7.30 0.95
C PHE A 294 -28.20 8.57 0.62
N GLU A 295 -28.87 9.73 0.54
CA GLU A 295 -28.18 11.01 0.27
C GLU A 295 -27.21 11.42 1.38
N ARG A 296 -27.57 11.16 2.65
CA ARG A 296 -26.67 11.42 3.78
C ARG A 296 -25.48 10.47 3.78
N PHE A 297 -25.71 9.19 3.53
CA PHE A 297 -24.66 8.20 3.32
C PHE A 297 -23.71 8.62 2.18
N LYS A 298 -24.27 8.91 1.00
CA LYS A 298 -23.51 9.33 -0.18
C LYS A 298 -22.67 10.57 0.11
N LYS A 299 -23.25 11.55 0.81
CA LYS A 299 -22.52 12.76 1.24
C LYS A 299 -21.36 12.42 2.18
N GLN A 300 -21.61 11.68 3.26
CA GLN A 300 -20.55 11.31 4.21
C GLN A 300 -19.44 10.50 3.52
N PHE A 301 -19.80 9.52 2.69
CA PHE A 301 -18.84 8.69 1.96
C PHE A 301 -17.99 9.52 0.99
N THR A 302 -18.63 10.45 0.26
CA THR A 302 -17.94 11.35 -0.68
C THR A 302 -16.95 12.27 0.05
N GLU A 303 -17.36 12.88 1.16
CA GLU A 303 -16.49 13.75 1.95
C GLU A 303 -15.33 12.95 2.58
N ALA A 304 -15.61 11.73 3.08
CA ALA A 304 -14.57 10.84 3.57
C ALA A 304 -13.54 10.49 2.48
N ALA A 305 -13.99 10.19 1.26
CA ALA A 305 -13.09 9.91 0.14
C ALA A 305 -12.25 11.13 -0.28
N ASP A 306 -12.85 12.33 -0.34
CA ASP A 306 -12.14 13.56 -0.69
C ASP A 306 -11.04 13.88 0.32
N LYS A 307 -11.29 13.60 1.61
CA LYS A 307 -10.44 13.98 2.74
C LYS A 307 -9.45 12.92 3.21
N VAL A 308 -9.27 11.82 2.48
CA VAL A 308 -8.16 10.89 2.78
C VAL A 308 -6.83 11.62 2.61
N GLU A 309 -5.97 11.55 3.63
CA GLU A 309 -4.63 12.14 3.59
C GLU A 309 -3.67 11.18 2.85
N GLY A 310 -3.00 11.68 1.81
CA GLY A 310 -2.14 10.85 0.96
C GLY A 310 -2.92 9.83 0.11
N GLY A 311 -2.35 8.63 -0.02
CA GLY A 311 -2.97 7.48 -0.68
C GLY A 311 -3.78 6.64 0.30
N GLY A 312 -4.99 6.23 -0.10
CA GLY A 312 -5.87 5.48 0.78
C GLY A 312 -7.25 5.20 0.16
N TRP A 313 -8.24 4.98 1.02
CA TRP A 313 -9.57 4.48 0.65
C TRP A 313 -10.68 5.10 1.49
N ALA A 314 -11.86 5.26 0.90
CA ALA A 314 -13.11 5.31 1.64
C ALA A 314 -13.78 3.94 1.59
N ILE A 315 -14.17 3.40 2.75
CA ILE A 315 -14.68 2.03 2.86
C ILE A 315 -15.98 2.03 3.64
N LEU A 316 -17.05 1.53 3.01
CA LEU A 316 -18.29 1.17 3.71
C LEU A 316 -18.09 -0.23 4.28
N VAL A 317 -18.25 -0.39 5.59
CA VAL A 317 -18.05 -1.67 6.27
C VAL A 317 -19.31 -2.07 7.02
N TRP A 318 -19.56 -3.37 7.15
CA TRP A 318 -20.38 -3.92 8.22
C TRP A 318 -19.51 -4.08 9.46
N SER A 319 -19.94 -3.55 10.61
CA SER A 319 -19.29 -3.79 11.90
C SER A 319 -20.04 -4.88 12.66
N PRO A 320 -19.49 -6.10 12.75
CA PRO A 320 -20.16 -7.22 13.41
C PRO A 320 -20.37 -7.02 14.93
N ARG A 321 -19.66 -6.08 15.56
CA ARG A 321 -19.87 -5.75 16.99
C ARG A 321 -20.99 -4.76 17.21
N SER A 322 -21.06 -3.72 16.37
CA SER A 322 -22.06 -2.66 16.53
C SER A 322 -23.35 -2.92 15.75
N HIS A 323 -23.38 -3.97 14.92
CA HIS A 323 -24.52 -4.42 14.11
C HIS A 323 -25.06 -3.30 13.19
N ARG A 324 -24.14 -2.51 12.63
CA ARG A 324 -24.44 -1.41 11.73
C ARG A 324 -23.36 -1.25 10.67
N LEU A 325 -23.71 -0.50 9.64
CA LEU A 325 -22.79 0.01 8.65
C LEU A 325 -22.01 1.21 9.20
N GLU A 326 -20.72 1.27 8.88
CA GLU A 326 -19.82 2.38 9.22
C GLU A 326 -19.01 2.79 7.98
N ILE A 327 -18.47 4.01 7.99
CA ILE A 327 -17.55 4.50 6.93
C ILE A 327 -16.18 4.70 7.58
N LEU A 328 -15.15 4.07 6.99
CA LEU A 328 -13.75 4.22 7.39
C LEU A 328 -12.96 4.95 6.29
N GLN A 329 -11.98 5.74 6.72
CA GLN A 329 -10.96 6.34 5.86
C GLN A 329 -9.66 5.58 6.08
N ALA A 330 -9.38 4.57 5.25
CA ALA A 330 -8.15 3.81 5.38
C ALA A 330 -6.99 4.57 4.73
N GLU A 331 -5.88 4.72 5.43
CA GLU A 331 -4.63 5.22 4.85
C GLU A 331 -3.78 4.05 4.35
N LYS A 332 -3.00 4.28 3.30
CA LYS A 332 -2.30 3.22 2.57
C LYS A 332 -3.30 2.13 2.13
N HIS A 333 -3.18 0.92 2.66
CA HIS A 333 -4.21 -0.12 2.52
C HIS A 333 -4.69 -0.65 3.88
N GLN A 334 -3.82 -0.65 4.88
CA GLN A 334 -4.00 -1.33 6.16
C GLN A 334 -4.08 -0.38 7.37
N ASN A 335 -3.85 0.92 7.20
CA ASN A 335 -3.89 1.87 8.31
C ASN A 335 -5.32 2.41 8.49
N LEU A 336 -5.65 2.83 9.72
CA LEU A 336 -6.95 3.38 10.10
C LEU A 336 -8.15 2.44 9.80
N SER A 337 -7.90 1.13 9.77
CA SER A 337 -8.93 0.10 9.76
C SER A 337 -9.34 -0.31 11.18
N GLN A 338 -10.59 -0.72 11.34
CA GLN A 338 -11.03 -1.47 12.53
C GLN A 338 -10.82 -2.96 12.28
N TRP A 339 -10.26 -3.70 13.24
CA TRP A 339 -10.18 -5.16 13.15
C TRP A 339 -11.57 -5.78 13.25
N ASP A 340 -11.80 -6.89 12.55
CA ASP A 340 -13.06 -7.66 12.47
C ASP A 340 -14.22 -7.09 11.64
N VAL A 341 -14.10 -5.87 11.11
CA VAL A 341 -15.10 -5.33 10.19
C VAL A 341 -15.04 -6.02 8.83
N VAL A 342 -16.19 -6.08 8.14
CA VAL A 342 -16.30 -6.67 6.81
C VAL A 342 -16.57 -5.55 5.80
N PRO A 343 -15.62 -5.23 4.90
CA PRO A 343 -15.88 -4.23 3.86
C PRO A 343 -17.09 -4.63 3.00
N ILE A 344 -17.77 -3.64 2.40
CA ILE A 344 -18.94 -3.83 1.54
C ILE A 344 -18.72 -3.07 0.23
N LEU A 345 -18.33 -1.80 0.33
CA LEU A 345 -17.82 -0.99 -0.77
C LEU A 345 -16.46 -0.43 -0.39
N ALA A 346 -15.56 -0.32 -1.36
CA ALA A 346 -14.31 0.42 -1.21
C ALA A 346 -14.10 1.31 -2.44
N LEU A 347 -13.66 2.54 -2.21
CA LEU A 347 -13.25 3.48 -3.23
C LEU A 347 -11.77 3.77 -3.05
N ASP A 348 -10.96 3.38 -4.04
CA ASP A 348 -9.53 3.71 -4.10
C ASP A 348 -9.36 5.21 -4.40
N VAL A 349 -8.69 5.94 -3.52
CA VAL A 349 -8.33 7.35 -3.73
C VAL A 349 -6.81 7.59 -3.71
N TRP A 350 -6.02 6.52 -3.91
CA TRP A 350 -4.64 6.66 -4.34
C TRP A 350 -4.58 7.40 -5.67
N GLU A 351 -3.55 8.24 -5.87
CA GLU A 351 -3.42 9.02 -7.11
C GLU A 351 -3.42 8.11 -8.34
N HIS A 352 -2.79 6.92 -8.29
CA HIS A 352 -2.79 5.97 -9.41
C HIS A 352 -4.18 5.56 -9.92
N ALA A 353 -5.23 5.69 -9.10
CA ALA A 353 -6.59 5.26 -9.44
C ALA A 353 -7.34 6.26 -10.33
N TYR A 354 -6.86 7.49 -10.46
CA TYR A 354 -7.57 8.54 -11.20
C TYR A 354 -6.68 9.57 -11.90
N TYR A 355 -5.40 9.66 -11.55
CA TYR A 355 -4.59 10.79 -11.95
C TYR A 355 -4.41 10.91 -13.46
N LEU A 356 -4.37 9.79 -14.20
CA LEU A 356 -4.21 9.83 -15.66
C LEU A 356 -5.38 10.55 -16.36
N LYS A 357 -6.57 10.56 -15.77
CA LYS A 357 -7.75 11.19 -16.36
C LYS A 357 -8.16 12.46 -15.64
N HIS A 358 -8.30 12.40 -14.31
CA HIS A 358 -8.82 13.48 -13.49
C HIS A 358 -7.73 14.39 -12.93
N GLN A 359 -6.46 14.07 -13.14
CA GLN A 359 -5.32 14.83 -12.61
C GLN A 359 -5.44 15.04 -11.10
N ASN A 360 -5.18 16.25 -10.62
CA ASN A 360 -5.33 16.63 -9.23
C ASN A 360 -6.81 16.79 -8.79
N ASN A 361 -7.79 16.61 -9.68
CA ASN A 361 -9.21 16.78 -9.35
C ASN A 361 -9.85 15.48 -8.86
N ARG A 362 -9.49 15.06 -7.64
CA ARG A 362 -10.06 13.91 -6.95
C ARG A 362 -11.60 13.96 -6.85
N LYS A 363 -12.19 15.16 -6.71
CA LYS A 363 -13.64 15.33 -6.57
C LYS A 363 -14.40 14.88 -7.81
N ASP A 364 -13.88 15.19 -9.00
CA ASP A 364 -14.50 14.76 -10.26
C ASP A 364 -14.38 13.24 -10.43
N TYR A 365 -13.27 12.64 -10.01
CA TYR A 365 -13.13 11.18 -9.97
C TYR A 365 -14.16 10.53 -9.04
N ILE A 366 -14.30 11.01 -7.81
CA ILE A 366 -15.29 10.47 -6.86
C ILE A 366 -16.71 10.59 -7.43
N LYS A 367 -17.02 11.74 -8.06
CA LYS A 367 -18.31 11.96 -8.74
C LYS A 367 -18.54 10.96 -9.87
N ASP A 368 -17.51 10.67 -10.68
CA ASP A 368 -17.59 9.73 -11.79
C ASP A 368 -17.73 8.28 -11.28
N TRP A 369 -17.01 7.91 -10.23
CA TRP A 369 -17.08 6.58 -9.61
C TRP A 369 -18.51 6.23 -9.15
N TRP A 370 -19.27 7.20 -8.64
CA TRP A 370 -20.68 6.98 -8.27
C TRP A 370 -21.56 6.47 -9.42
N ASN A 371 -21.16 6.65 -10.69
CA ASN A 371 -21.91 6.19 -11.86
C ASN A 371 -21.60 4.73 -12.24
N VAL A 372 -20.56 4.13 -11.67
CA VAL A 372 -20.14 2.75 -12.00
C VAL A 372 -20.33 1.76 -10.87
N ILE A 373 -20.80 2.19 -9.69
CA ILE A 373 -21.03 1.29 -8.55
C ILE A 373 -22.05 0.21 -8.92
N TYR A 374 -21.69 -1.05 -8.68
CA TYR A 374 -22.54 -2.20 -8.87
C TYR A 374 -23.18 -2.62 -7.54
N TRP A 375 -24.30 -1.98 -7.23
CA TRP A 375 -25.06 -2.23 -5.99
C TRP A 375 -25.47 -3.69 -5.75
N PRO A 376 -25.77 -4.53 -6.76
CA PRO A 376 -26.07 -5.94 -6.52
C PRO A 376 -24.93 -6.71 -5.84
N GLU A 377 -23.67 -6.50 -6.24
CA GLU A 377 -22.50 -7.11 -5.58
C GLU A 377 -22.39 -6.62 -4.14
N ALA A 378 -22.53 -5.31 -3.92
CA ALA A 378 -22.49 -4.73 -2.58
C ALA A 378 -23.61 -5.30 -1.69
N ALA A 379 -24.80 -5.51 -2.25
CA ALA A 379 -25.93 -6.09 -1.54
C ALA A 379 -25.68 -7.57 -1.21
N GLU A 380 -25.18 -8.36 -2.16
CA GLU A 380 -24.81 -9.76 -1.92
C GLU A 380 -23.74 -9.88 -0.84
N ARG A 381 -22.72 -9.02 -0.88
CA ARG A 381 -21.68 -8.99 0.14
C ARG A 381 -22.22 -8.59 1.51
N PHE A 382 -23.15 -7.64 1.56
CA PHE A 382 -23.85 -7.27 2.80
C PHE A 382 -24.69 -8.43 3.36
N GLU A 383 -25.40 -9.17 2.51
CA GLU A 383 -26.19 -10.35 2.91
C GLU A 383 -25.32 -11.45 3.54
N GLN A 384 -24.08 -11.60 3.07
CA GLN A 384 -23.11 -12.51 3.67
C GLN A 384 -22.55 -11.93 4.98
N ALA A 385 -22.13 -10.66 4.96
CA ALA A 385 -21.50 -9.99 6.09
C ALA A 385 -22.41 -9.89 7.32
N LYS A 386 -23.70 -9.56 7.14
CA LYS A 386 -24.64 -9.37 8.26
C LYS A 386 -24.92 -10.64 9.06
N LYS A 387 -24.57 -11.82 8.54
CA LYS A 387 -24.64 -13.10 9.26
C LYS A 387 -23.52 -13.23 10.30
N LEU A 388 -22.43 -12.49 10.12
CA LEU A 388 -21.35 -12.37 11.10
C LEU A 388 -21.78 -11.35 12.16
N MET A 389 -22.07 -11.83 13.36
CA MET A 389 -22.42 -11.01 14.52
C MET A 389 -21.59 -11.44 15.72
N TRP A 390 -20.89 -10.48 16.30
CA TRP A 390 -20.24 -10.62 17.59
C TRP A 390 -21.16 -10.05 18.68
N GLN A 391 -20.91 -10.45 19.93
CA GLN A 391 -21.59 -9.83 21.06
C GLN A 391 -21.28 -8.32 21.11
N PRO A 392 -22.30 -7.44 21.11
CA PRO A 392 -22.11 -6.02 21.35
C PRO A 392 -21.72 -5.81 22.82
N PHE A 393 -20.79 -4.89 23.09
CA PHE A 393 -20.39 -4.49 24.44
C PHE A 393 -20.50 -2.98 24.63
#